data_AF-A0A6F9AY56-F1
#
_entry.id   AF-A0A6F9AY56-F1
#
_cell.length_a   1.000
_cell.length_b   1.000
_cell.length_c   1.000
_cell.angle_alpha   90.00
_cell.angle_beta   90.00
_cell.angle_gamma   90.00
#
_symmetry.space_group_name_H-M   'P 1'
#
loop_
_entity.id
_entity.type
_entity.pdbx_description
1 polymer ?
#
loop_
_entity_poly.entity_id
_entity_poly.type
_entity_poly.pdbx_seq_one_letter_code
_entity_poly.pdbx_strand_id
1 'polypeptide(L)' 'MTSIICSVRGCHNNWMKRRQFLQQQCFEHQPLRRSECTCGAPYDLHPPPKDAESLWLWLKALNIKKPPTRTLSFMTT' A
#
# COMPACT_ATOMS: atom_id res chain seq x y z
N MET A 1 14.20 -6.47 -8.48
CA MET A 1 12.86 -5.84 -8.50
C MET A 1 12.55 -5.29 -7.11
N THR A 2 12.43 -3.97 -6.97
CA THR A 2 12.06 -3.28 -5.73
C THR A 2 10.53 -3.27 -5.60
N SER A 3 9.97 -4.23 -4.87
CA SER A 3 8.54 -4.20 -4.54
C SER A 3 8.27 -3.13 -3.49
N ILE A 4 7.25 -2.29 -3.72
CA ILE A 4 6.73 -1.34 -2.72
C ILE A 4 6.05 -2.15 -1.59
N ILE A 5 6.45 -1.90 -0.35
CA ILE A 5 5.97 -2.61 0.85
C ILE A 5 5.47 -1.57 1.86
N CYS A 6 4.44 -1.95 2.64
CA CYS A 6 3.96 -1.14 3.72
C CYS A 6 5.01 -0.97 4.83
N SER A 7 5.11 0.25 5.33
CA SER A 7 6.09 0.67 6.33
C SER A 7 5.65 0.43 7.77
N VAL A 8 4.37 0.14 7.97
CA VAL A 8 3.76 -0.10 9.28
C VAL A 8 4.34 -1.39 9.87
N ARG A 9 4.76 -1.34 11.14
CA ARG A 9 5.27 -2.53 11.84
C ARG A 9 4.22 -3.63 11.86
N GLY A 10 4.62 -4.83 11.47
CA GLY A 10 3.74 -6.01 11.39
C GLY A 10 2.83 -6.04 10.16
N CYS A 11 2.85 -5.00 9.30
CA CYS A 11 2.10 -5.03 8.06
C CYS A 11 2.86 -5.78 6.97
N HIS A 12 2.23 -6.79 6.39
CA HIS A 12 2.79 -7.60 5.32
C HIS A 12 2.18 -7.27 3.94
N ASN A 13 1.46 -6.15 3.86
CA ASN A 13 0.83 -5.71 2.62
C ASN A 13 1.85 -5.05 1.71
N ASN A 14 1.76 -5.40 0.44
CA ASN A 14 2.68 -4.96 -0.60
C ASN A 14 1.98 -4.91 -1.95
N TRP A 15 2.66 -4.34 -2.93
CA TRP A 15 2.11 -4.18 -4.28
C TRP A 15 1.72 -5.51 -4.93
N MET A 16 2.49 -6.58 -4.70
CA MET A 16 2.21 -7.89 -5.30
C MET A 16 0.90 -8.49 -4.77
N LYS A 17 0.68 -8.44 -3.45
CA LYS A 17 -0.58 -8.90 -2.83
C LYS A 17 -1.78 -8.11 -3.33
N ARG A 18 -1.62 -6.78 -3.48
CA ARG A 18 -2.66 -5.90 -4.04
C ARG A 18 -3.01 -6.28 -5.48
N ARG A 19 -1.99 -6.47 -6.32
CA ARG A 19 -2.17 -6.89 -7.71
C ARG A 19 -2.85 -8.26 -7.82
N GLN A 20 -2.43 -9.22 -7.00
CA GLN A 20 -3.04 -10.55 -6.95
C GLN A 20 -4.52 -10.47 -6.59
N PHE A 21 -4.89 -9.67 -5.59
CA PHE A 21 -6.28 -9.45 -5.21
C PHE A 21 -7.12 -8.89 -6.38
N LEU A 22 -6.59 -7.88 -7.08
CA LEU A 22 -7.28 -7.27 -8.21
C LEU A 22 -7.47 -8.22 -9.41
N GLN A 23 -6.57 -9.19 -9.57
CA GLN A 23 -6.65 -10.21 -10.61
C GLN A 23 -7.65 -11.33 -10.31
N GLN A 24 -8.10 -11.46 -9.06
CA GLN A 24 -9.13 -12.44 -8.70
C GLN A 24 -10.48 -12.05 -9.29
N GLN A 25 -11.30 -13.06 -9.56
CA GLN A 25 -12.69 -12.86 -9.95
C GLN A 25 -13.47 -12.17 -8.82
N CYS A 26 -14.30 -11.20 -9.16
CA CYS A 26 -15.19 -10.58 -8.21
C CYS A 26 -16.32 -11.56 -7.88
N PHE A 27 -16.59 -11.80 -6.59
CA PHE A 27 -17.68 -12.67 -6.17
C PHE A 27 -19.06 -12.05 -6.47
N GLU A 28 -19.19 -10.74 -6.30
CA GLU A 28 -20.44 -9.98 -6.50
C GLU A 28 -20.72 -9.68 -7.98
N HIS A 29 -19.67 -9.41 -8.77
CA HIS A 29 -19.77 -8.93 -10.15
C HIS A 29 -19.27 -9.96 -11.16
N GLN A 30 -19.65 -11.22 -11.00
CA GLN A 30 -19.24 -12.27 -11.95
C GLN A 30 -19.81 -11.97 -13.36
N PRO A 31 -19.03 -12.18 -14.43
CA PRO A 31 -17.74 -12.85 -14.49
C PRO A 31 -16.50 -11.94 -14.34
N LEU A 32 -16.66 -10.66 -14.00
CA LEU A 32 -15.60 -9.66 -14.01
C LEU A 32 -14.50 -9.94 -12.98
N ARG A 33 -13.28 -9.52 -13.29
CA ARG A 33 -12.19 -9.42 -12.30
C ARG A 33 -12.41 -8.22 -11.39
N ARG A 34 -11.82 -8.25 -10.20
CA ARG A 34 -11.90 -7.11 -9.26
C ARG A 34 -11.28 -5.83 -9.80
N SER A 35 -10.31 -5.92 -10.72
CA SER A 35 -9.76 -4.77 -11.45
C SER A 35 -10.74 -4.14 -12.46
N GLU A 36 -11.78 -4.86 -12.85
CA GLU A 36 -12.74 -4.47 -13.89
C GLU A 36 -14.08 -4.00 -13.29
N CYS A 37 -14.27 -4.15 -11.97
CA CYS A 37 -15.47 -3.71 -11.27
C CYS A 37 -15.18 -2.57 -10.29
N THR A 38 -16.24 -1.97 -9.76
CA THR A 38 -16.17 -0.85 -8.83
C THR A 38 -15.77 -1.24 -7.40
N CYS A 39 -15.59 -2.53 -7.09
CA CYS A 39 -15.16 -3.00 -5.77
C CYS A 39 -13.73 -2.56 -5.40
N GLY A 40 -12.89 -2.24 -6.39
CA GLY A 40 -11.57 -1.67 -6.17
C GLY A 40 -10.57 -2.58 -5.46
N ALA A 41 -9.45 -1.98 -5.04
CA ALA A 41 -8.43 -2.66 -4.24
C ALA A 41 -8.76 -2.53 -2.74
N PRO A 42 -8.34 -3.50 -1.89
CA PRO A 42 -8.65 -3.47 -0.46
C PRO A 42 -7.81 -2.45 0.31
N TYR A 43 -6.83 -1.84 -0.36
CA TYR A 43 -5.96 -0.81 0.16
C TYR A 43 -5.14 -0.17 -0.97
N ASP A 44 -4.61 1.01 -0.70
CA ASP A 44 -3.61 1.68 -1.53
C ASP A 44 -2.27 1.82 -0.82
N LEU A 45 -1.19 1.89 -1.62
CA LEU A 45 0.16 2.13 -1.13
C LEU A 45 0.60 3.53 -1.55
N HIS A 46 0.63 4.45 -0.60
CA HIS A 46 1.01 5.84 -0.83
C HIS A 46 2.51 6.04 -0.59
N PRO A 47 3.24 6.72 -1.48
CA PRO A 47 4.62 7.09 -1.24
C PRO A 47 4.73 8.04 -0.03
N PRO A 48 5.93 8.20 0.55
CA PRO A 48 6.15 9.16 1.63
C PRO A 48 5.79 10.58 1.16
N PRO A 49 5.32 11.46 2.07
CA PRO A 49 5.23 12.89 1.78
C PRO A 49 6.59 13.46 1.36
N LYS A 50 6.56 14.47 0.48
CA LYS A 50 7.77 15.13 -0.02
C LYS A 50 8.23 16.27 0.89
N ASP A 51 7.30 16.88 1.62
CA ASP A 51 7.57 17.95 2.55
C ASP A 51 8.15 17.40 3.86
N ALA A 52 9.12 18.13 4.41
CA ALA A 52 9.91 17.65 5.55
C ALA A 52 9.06 17.47 6.83
N GLU A 53 8.08 18.36 7.05
CA GLU A 53 7.21 18.33 8.21
C GLU A 53 6.29 17.10 8.20
N SER A 54 5.55 16.87 7.10
CA SER A 54 4.68 15.70 6.99
C SER A 54 5.49 14.41 6.95
N LEU A 55 6.68 14.41 6.33
CA LEU A 55 7.57 13.25 6.37
C LEU A 55 7.98 12.94 7.81
N TRP A 56 8.30 13.94 8.63
CA TRP A 56 8.65 13.74 10.03
C TRP A 56 7.49 13.19 10.85
N LEU A 57 6.28 13.77 10.69
CA LEU A 57 5.06 13.26 11.33
C LEU A 57 4.78 11.82 10.93
N TRP A 58 5.01 11.49 9.66
CA TRP A 58 4.83 10.16 9.11
C TRP A 58 5.81 9.14 9.71
N LEU A 59 7.10 9.48 9.77
CA LEU A 59 8.13 8.64 10.42
C LEU A 59 7.84 8.45 11.92
N LYS A 60 7.39 9.51 12.61
CA LYS A 60 6.99 9.47 14.02
C LYS A 60 5.82 8.51 14.24
N ALA A 61 4.76 8.61 13.44
CA ALA A 61 3.59 7.74 13.51
C ALA A 61 3.95 6.26 13.26
N LEU A 62 4.90 6.02 12.35
CA LEU A 62 5.42 4.68 12.04
C LEU A 62 6.44 4.14 13.06
N ASN A 63 6.82 4.95 14.04
CA ASN A 63 7.90 4.65 14.99
C ASN A 63 9.20 4.21 14.27
N ILE A 64 9.55 4.96 13.21
CA ILE A 64 10.76 4.79 12.41
C ILE A 64 11.75 5.89 12.79
N LYS A 65 12.91 5.49 13.33
CA LYS A 65 13.94 6.44 13.83
C LYS A 65 14.77 7.10 12.73
N LYS A 66 14.91 6.45 11.58
CA LYS A 66 15.65 6.98 10.41
C LYS A 66 14.88 6.62 9.14
N PRO A 67 14.69 7.56 8.19
CA PRO A 67 14.12 7.22 6.91
C PRO A 67 14.97 6.12 6.26
N PRO A 68 14.38 4.98 5.91
CA PRO A 68 15.13 3.92 5.29
C PRO A 68 15.53 4.32 3.87
N THR A 69 16.64 3.77 3.40
CA THR A 69 17.17 3.96 2.05
C THR A 69 16.29 3.39 0.94
N ARG A 70 15.18 2.72 1.28
CA ARG A 70 14.24 2.08 0.33
C ARG A 70 12.93 2.87 0.27
N THR A 71 12.30 2.88 -0.91
CA THR A 71 10.96 3.44 -1.14
C THR A 71 9.93 2.73 -0.29
N LEU A 72 9.60 3.37 0.83
CA LEU A 72 8.62 2.93 1.80
C LEU A 72 7.28 3.60 1.53
N SER A 73 6.19 2.85 1.57
CA SER A 73 4.85 3.41 1.38
C SER A 73 3.96 3.17 2.60
N PHE A 74 2.96 4.03 2.79
CA PHE A 74 1.92 3.86 3.79
C PHE A 74 0.73 3.15 3.16
N MET A 75 -0.01 2.42 3.99
CA MET A 75 -1.26 1.83 3.55
C MET A 75 -2.43 2.67 4.03
N THR A 76 -3.29 3.08 3.10
CA THR A 76 -4.63 3.60 3.40
C THR A 76 -5.65 2.54 3.02
N THR A 77 -6.71 2.45 3.81
CA THR A 77 -7.85 1.55 3.61
C THR A 77 -9.03 2.33 3.07
#